data_AF-A0A160T3U6-F1
#
_entry.id   AF-A0A160T3U6-F1
#
_cell.length_a   1.000
_cell.length_b   1.000
_cell.length_c   1.000
_cell.angle_alpha   90.00
_cell.angle_beta   90.00
_cell.angle_gamma   90.00
#
_symmetry.space_group_name_H-M   'P 1'
#
loop_
_entity.id
_entity.type
_entity.pdbx_description
1 polymer ?
#
loop_
_entity_poly.entity_id
_entity_poly.type
_entity_poly.pdbx_seq_one_letter_code
_entity_poly.pdbx_strand_id
1 'polypeptide(L)'
;MKQHDDGWPELTYRYIEHYAWEPQHLLLRPRDLARLRGQARIKEVYRRLRHEEVPLNYLLNVLLRLVPSTIRRECLKPFGIGQSDAGLASLTLRTPWDYKNIQPDVHLESATARVFIEAKVDARLTLEQIKKYVTLHTDLDEKGGVKQHYVLFLVKSRSLRITDIKQSFDHESTGSAIPALLDANDGGITFGSTSWSKFGQTLQDELERRRKQEDESNEMLATLIGDFLIDLKTRGLLPEQSA
;
A
#
# COMPACT_ATOMS: atom_id res chain seq x y z
N MET A 1 1.92 4.60 -30.78
CA MET A 1 2.66 4.42 -29.52
C MET A 1 1.62 4.30 -28.42
N LYS A 2 1.44 3.12 -27.79
CA LYS A 2 0.50 3.02 -26.66
C LYS A 2 1.10 3.81 -25.51
N GLN A 3 0.37 4.79 -25.00
CA GLN A 3 0.78 5.55 -23.82
C GLN A 3 1.01 4.55 -22.68
N HIS A 4 2.15 4.64 -22.00
CA HIS A 4 2.40 3.80 -20.85
C HIS A 4 1.55 4.32 -19.69
N ASP A 5 0.33 3.82 -19.56
CA ASP A 5 -0.61 4.13 -18.47
C ASP A 5 -0.02 3.81 -17.07
N ASP A 6 1.11 3.09 -17.04
CA ASP A 6 1.89 2.70 -15.86
C ASP A 6 3.00 3.70 -15.47
N GLY A 7 3.11 4.87 -16.12
CA GLY A 7 4.13 5.89 -15.82
C GLY A 7 3.94 6.63 -14.49
N TRP A 8 5.02 7.15 -13.89
CA TRP A 8 4.92 8.05 -12.72
C TRP A 8 4.16 9.36 -12.99
N PRO A 9 4.19 9.95 -14.22
CA PRO A 9 3.37 11.12 -14.52
C PRO A 9 1.86 10.79 -14.44
N GLU A 10 1.46 9.62 -14.93
CA GLU A 10 0.05 9.21 -14.90
C GLU A 10 -0.46 8.96 -13.48
N LEU A 11 0.40 8.42 -12.61
CA LEU A 11 0.12 8.34 -11.17
C LEU A 11 -0.10 9.74 -10.58
N THR A 12 0.74 10.72 -10.97
CA THR A 12 0.62 12.11 -10.52
C THR A 12 -0.69 12.74 -10.98
N TYR A 13 -1.10 12.54 -12.24
CA TYR A 13 -2.37 13.06 -12.75
C TYR A 13 -3.58 12.45 -12.05
N ARG A 14 -3.58 11.14 -11.78
CA ARG A 14 -4.64 10.48 -10.99
C ARG A 14 -4.76 11.05 -9.58
N TYR A 15 -3.66 11.44 -8.98
CA TYR A 15 -3.68 12.08 -7.66
C TYR A 15 -4.25 13.50 -7.70
N ILE A 16 -3.97 14.25 -8.77
CA ILE A 16 -4.61 15.55 -9.00
C ILE A 16 -6.11 15.35 -9.24
N GLU A 17 -6.48 14.37 -10.05
CA GLU A 17 -7.88 14.00 -10.33
C GLU A 17 -8.63 13.63 -9.04
N HIS A 18 -8.02 12.86 -8.14
CA HIS A 18 -8.60 12.53 -6.83
C HIS A 18 -9.07 13.78 -6.09
N TYR A 19 -8.24 14.82 -5.99
CA TYR A 19 -8.65 16.06 -5.31
C TYR A 19 -9.56 16.97 -6.12
N ALA A 20 -9.60 16.79 -7.44
CA ALA A 20 -10.63 17.44 -8.25
C ALA A 20 -12.01 16.86 -7.92
N TRP A 21 -12.11 15.55 -7.68
CA TRP A 21 -13.34 14.87 -7.28
C TRP A 21 -13.66 15.00 -5.79
N GLU A 22 -12.64 15.04 -4.93
CA GLU A 22 -12.77 15.13 -3.47
C GLU A 22 -12.10 16.39 -2.89
N PRO A 23 -12.56 17.60 -3.28
CA PRO A 23 -11.93 18.84 -2.87
C PRO A 23 -12.02 19.06 -1.35
N GLN A 24 -12.97 18.40 -0.65
CA GLN A 24 -13.10 18.49 0.81
C GLN A 24 -11.81 18.12 1.56
N HIS A 25 -10.93 17.31 0.96
CA HIS A 25 -9.64 16.94 1.56
C HIS A 25 -8.62 18.09 1.52
N LEU A 26 -8.78 19.05 0.60
CA LEU A 26 -7.94 20.26 0.51
C LEU A 26 -8.56 21.47 1.20
N LEU A 27 -9.89 21.49 1.35
CA LEU A 27 -10.61 22.64 1.86
C LEU A 27 -10.54 22.73 3.40
N LEU A 28 -10.03 23.87 3.88
CA LEU A 28 -10.12 24.21 5.29
C LEU A 28 -11.53 24.70 5.63
N ARG A 29 -12.00 24.40 6.84
CA ARG A 29 -13.32 24.89 7.28
C ARG A 29 -13.31 26.42 7.34
N PRO A 30 -14.46 27.10 7.14
CA PRO A 30 -14.52 28.57 7.15
C PRO A 30 -13.89 29.20 8.41
N ARG A 31 -14.08 28.57 9.57
CA ARG A 31 -13.48 28.98 10.85
C ARG A 31 -11.94 28.95 10.84
N ASP A 32 -11.35 27.99 10.14
CA ASP A 32 -9.90 27.81 10.04
C ASP A 32 -9.32 28.81 9.01
N LEU A 33 -10.05 29.07 7.92
CA LEU A 33 -9.68 30.07 6.90
C LEU A 33 -9.63 31.50 7.45
N ALA A 34 -10.53 31.85 8.37
CA ALA A 34 -10.55 33.17 9.02
C ALA A 34 -9.35 33.39 9.96
N ARG A 35 -8.80 32.31 10.54
CA ARG A 35 -7.71 32.36 11.54
C ARG A 35 -6.31 32.21 10.94
N LEU A 36 -6.18 31.48 9.84
CA LEU A 36 -4.89 31.17 9.23
C LEU A 36 -4.68 31.93 7.91
N ARG A 37 -3.54 32.62 7.80
CA ARG A 37 -3.11 33.35 6.61
C ARG A 37 -1.73 32.87 6.12
N GLY A 38 -1.46 33.07 4.83
CA GLY A 38 -0.17 32.76 4.20
C GLY A 38 0.33 31.35 4.52
N GLN A 39 1.60 31.24 4.92
CA GLN A 39 2.27 29.95 5.15
C GLN A 39 1.61 29.09 6.24
N ALA A 40 1.00 29.70 7.26
CA ALA A 40 0.32 28.95 8.33
C ALA A 40 -0.88 28.16 7.80
N ARG A 41 -1.56 28.69 6.77
CA ARG A 41 -2.67 28.01 6.10
C ARG A 41 -2.19 26.77 5.34
N ILE A 42 -1.09 26.90 4.60
CA ILE A 42 -0.51 25.78 3.85
C ILE A 42 0.00 24.68 4.79
N LYS A 43 0.64 25.06 5.90
CA LYS A 43 1.06 24.10 6.93
C LYS A 43 -0.12 23.30 7.49
N GLU A 44 -1.27 23.92 7.72
CA GLU A 44 -2.47 23.22 8.20
C GLU A 44 -3.04 22.28 7.14
N VAL A 45 -3.05 22.67 5.86
CA VAL A 45 -3.44 21.76 4.76
C VAL A 45 -2.51 20.54 4.73
N TYR A 46 -1.19 20.74 4.78
CA TYR A 46 -0.23 19.63 4.83
C TYR A 46 -0.43 18.74 6.06
N ARG A 47 -0.73 19.33 7.22
CA ARG A 47 -1.05 18.56 8.42
C ARG A 47 -2.26 17.66 8.18
N ARG A 48 -3.34 18.16 7.57
CA ARG A 48 -4.54 17.36 7.25
C ARG A 48 -4.24 16.25 6.26
N LEU A 49 -3.56 16.55 5.16
CA LEU A 49 -3.16 15.55 4.17
C LEU A 49 -2.34 14.41 4.78
N ARG A 50 -1.53 14.69 5.80
CA ARG A 50 -0.78 13.65 6.53
C ARG A 50 -1.64 12.76 7.44
N HIS A 51 -2.86 13.15 7.75
CA HIS A 51 -3.80 12.30 8.51
C HIS A 51 -4.67 11.43 7.61
N GLU A 52 -4.77 11.76 6.32
CA GLU A 52 -5.55 10.98 5.36
C GLU A 52 -4.77 9.74 4.87
N GLU A 53 -5.51 8.65 4.61
CA GLU A 53 -4.97 7.40 4.05
C GLU A 53 -4.57 7.55 2.58
N VAL A 54 -5.39 8.23 1.77
CA VAL A 54 -5.16 8.36 0.31
C VAL A 54 -3.79 8.97 -0.04
N PRO A 55 -3.32 10.05 0.62
CA PRO A 55 -1.99 10.60 0.37
C PRO A 55 -0.86 9.63 0.71
N LEU A 56 -1.04 8.83 1.76
CA LEU A 56 -0.05 7.81 2.12
C LEU A 56 0.01 6.70 1.06
N ASN A 57 -1.15 6.25 0.57
CA ASN A 57 -1.25 5.24 -0.49
C ASN A 57 -0.57 5.74 -1.77
N TYR A 58 -0.76 7.02 -2.11
CA TYR A 58 -0.06 7.66 -3.22
C TYR A 58 1.47 7.64 -3.04
N LEU A 59 1.98 8.11 -1.90
CA LEU A 59 3.41 8.14 -1.61
C LEU A 59 4.02 6.74 -1.62
N LEU A 60 3.30 5.73 -1.12
CA LEU A 60 3.72 4.33 -1.18
C LEU A 60 3.82 3.85 -2.64
N ASN A 61 2.85 4.17 -3.50
CA ASN A 61 2.91 3.82 -4.92
C ASN A 61 4.09 4.50 -5.62
N VAL A 62 4.36 5.78 -5.34
CA VAL A 62 5.54 6.49 -5.88
C VAL A 62 6.83 5.79 -5.46
N LEU A 63 6.99 5.50 -4.17
CA LEU A 63 8.15 4.76 -3.67
C LEU A 63 8.31 3.42 -4.39
N LEU A 64 7.26 2.58 -4.40
CA LEU A 64 7.32 1.24 -4.99
C LEU A 64 7.58 1.27 -6.50
N ARG A 65 7.15 2.33 -7.21
CA ARG A 65 7.43 2.51 -8.63
C ARG A 65 8.89 2.83 -8.90
N LEU A 66 9.49 3.68 -8.07
CA LEU A 66 10.85 4.19 -8.26
C LEU A 66 11.94 3.26 -7.73
N VAL A 67 11.63 2.44 -6.72
CA VAL A 67 12.61 1.47 -6.19
C VAL A 67 12.79 0.25 -7.12
N PRO A 68 13.99 -0.35 -7.17
CA PRO A 68 14.22 -1.61 -7.88
C PRO A 68 13.31 -2.75 -7.42
N SER A 69 13.08 -3.74 -8.31
CA SER A 69 12.25 -4.92 -7.97
C SER A 69 12.81 -5.72 -6.80
N THR A 70 14.13 -5.69 -6.58
CA THR A 70 14.78 -6.29 -5.42
C THR A 70 14.27 -5.66 -4.12
N ILE A 71 14.21 -4.33 -4.04
CA ILE A 71 13.68 -3.61 -2.86
C ILE A 71 12.18 -3.88 -2.70
N ARG A 72 11.41 -3.88 -3.80
CA ARG A 72 9.97 -4.25 -3.74
C ARG A 72 9.78 -5.64 -3.14
N ARG A 73 10.58 -6.63 -3.58
CA ARG A 73 10.53 -7.99 -3.04
C ARG A 73 10.91 -8.03 -1.56
N GLU A 74 11.94 -7.29 -1.14
CA GLU A 74 12.30 -7.19 0.28
C GLU A 74 11.13 -6.65 1.11
N CYS A 75 10.41 -5.65 0.61
CA CYS A 75 9.23 -5.09 1.27
C CYS A 75 8.08 -6.09 1.47
N LEU A 76 8.07 -7.22 0.77
CA LEU A 76 7.07 -8.29 0.94
C LEU A 76 7.41 -9.26 2.08
N LYS A 77 8.68 -9.33 2.53
CA LYS A 77 9.12 -10.24 3.60
C LYS A 77 8.33 -10.08 4.91
N PRO A 78 8.04 -8.85 5.39
CA PRO A 78 7.30 -8.67 6.64
C PRO A 78 5.89 -9.25 6.63
N PHE A 79 5.32 -9.51 5.45
CA PHE A 79 4.00 -10.12 5.28
C PHE A 79 4.03 -11.65 5.41
N GLY A 80 5.20 -12.26 5.61
CA GLY A 80 5.37 -13.71 5.70
C GLY A 80 5.49 -14.41 4.34
N ILE A 81 5.70 -13.65 3.26
CA ILE A 81 5.82 -14.20 1.92
C ILE A 81 7.26 -14.70 1.69
N GLY A 82 7.38 -16.01 1.41
CA GLY A 82 8.65 -16.67 1.11
C GLY A 82 9.23 -16.21 -0.23
N GLN A 83 10.56 -16.13 -0.32
CA GLN A 83 11.27 -15.72 -1.55
C GLN A 83 11.36 -16.81 -2.63
N SER A 84 10.73 -17.96 -2.43
CA SER A 84 10.81 -19.10 -3.35
C SER A 84 10.04 -18.92 -4.65
N ASP A 85 9.08 -17.98 -4.70
CA ASP A 85 8.35 -17.67 -5.93
C ASP A 85 9.16 -16.72 -6.83
N ALA A 86 9.64 -17.25 -7.96
CA ALA A 86 10.38 -16.50 -8.97
C ALA A 86 9.59 -15.30 -9.53
N GLY A 87 8.25 -15.37 -9.53
CA GLY A 87 7.36 -14.30 -9.93
C GLY A 87 7.47 -13.05 -9.05
N LEU A 88 7.89 -13.19 -7.79
CA LEU A 88 8.05 -12.07 -6.88
C LEU A 88 9.30 -11.22 -7.19
N ALA A 89 10.29 -11.79 -7.88
CA ALA A 89 11.54 -11.09 -8.24
C ALA A 89 11.37 -10.08 -9.37
N SER A 90 10.35 -10.26 -10.22
CA SER A 90 10.08 -9.45 -11.41
C SER A 90 8.81 -8.61 -11.31
N LEU A 91 8.29 -8.42 -10.08
CA LEU A 91 7.10 -7.60 -9.84
C LEU A 91 7.29 -6.17 -10.35
N THR A 92 6.29 -5.71 -11.08
CA THR A 92 6.15 -4.34 -11.56
C THR A 92 4.87 -3.72 -11.01
N LEU A 93 4.91 -2.43 -10.68
CA LEU A 93 3.75 -1.71 -10.18
C LEU A 93 2.83 -1.35 -11.33
N ARG A 94 1.61 -1.86 -11.30
CA ARG A 94 0.52 -1.45 -12.19
C ARG A 94 -0.12 -0.20 -11.63
N THR A 95 -0.40 0.77 -12.50
CA THR A 95 -1.23 1.90 -12.08
C THR A 95 -2.59 1.32 -11.70
N PRO A 96 -3.08 1.57 -10.47
CA PRO A 96 -4.36 1.06 -10.05
C PRO A 96 -5.44 1.53 -11.03
N TRP A 97 -6.04 0.60 -11.76
CA TRP A 97 -7.19 0.89 -12.62
C TRP A 97 -8.46 0.61 -11.84
N ASP A 98 -9.53 1.32 -12.16
CA ASP A 98 -10.84 1.01 -11.60
C ASP A 98 -11.39 -0.26 -12.25
N TYR A 99 -11.23 -1.41 -11.57
CA TYR A 99 -11.75 -2.68 -12.01
C TYR A 99 -13.16 -2.90 -11.45
N LYS A 100 -14.18 -2.38 -12.15
CA LYS A 100 -15.60 -2.50 -11.74
C LYS A 100 -15.86 -1.94 -10.33
N ASN A 101 -15.33 -0.76 -10.02
CA ASN A 101 -15.37 -0.09 -8.70
C ASN A 101 -14.49 -0.78 -7.63
N ILE A 102 -13.45 -1.50 -8.06
CA ILE A 102 -12.47 -2.14 -7.16
C ILE A 102 -11.08 -1.65 -7.55
N GLN A 103 -10.43 -0.96 -6.62
CA GLN A 103 -9.08 -0.44 -6.78
C GLN A 103 -8.24 -0.81 -5.55
N PRO A 104 -7.33 -1.79 -5.67
CA PRO A 104 -6.34 -2.04 -4.63
C PRO A 104 -5.48 -0.80 -4.39
N ASP A 105 -5.09 -0.55 -3.14
CA ASP A 105 -4.18 0.56 -2.83
C ASP A 105 -2.83 0.39 -3.55
N VAL A 106 -2.34 -0.84 -3.64
CA VAL A 106 -1.15 -1.21 -4.42
C VAL A 106 -1.45 -2.45 -5.26
N HIS A 107 -1.10 -2.41 -6.55
CA HIS A 107 -1.15 -3.56 -7.45
C HIS A 107 0.23 -3.83 -8.04
N LEU A 108 0.84 -4.93 -7.62
CA LEU A 108 2.09 -5.44 -8.21
C LEU A 108 1.79 -6.68 -9.03
N GLU A 109 2.41 -6.79 -10.20
CA GLU A 109 2.19 -7.93 -11.08
C GLU A 109 3.46 -8.32 -11.84
N SER A 110 3.63 -9.63 -12.04
CA SER A 110 4.62 -10.23 -12.91
C SER A 110 3.95 -11.22 -13.88
N ALA A 111 4.74 -12.01 -14.59
CA ALA A 111 4.23 -13.06 -15.46
C ALA A 111 3.47 -14.14 -14.67
N THR A 112 3.91 -14.46 -13.45
CA THR A 112 3.40 -15.60 -12.68
C THR A 112 2.78 -15.22 -11.34
N ALA A 113 2.89 -13.96 -10.88
CA ALA A 113 2.35 -13.52 -9.60
C ALA A 113 1.54 -12.23 -9.73
N ARG A 114 0.47 -12.12 -8.93
CA ARG A 114 -0.32 -10.89 -8.74
C ARG A 114 -0.47 -10.60 -7.25
N VAL A 115 -0.09 -9.41 -6.84
CA VAL A 115 -0.12 -8.97 -5.44
C VAL A 115 -0.97 -7.73 -5.32
N PHE A 116 -1.97 -7.80 -4.45
CA PHE A 116 -2.72 -6.65 -3.97
C PHE A 116 -2.30 -6.33 -2.55
N ILE A 117 -2.01 -5.06 -2.26
CA ILE A 117 -1.78 -4.58 -0.90
C ILE A 117 -2.86 -3.57 -0.57
N GLU A 118 -3.55 -3.80 0.54
CA GLU A 118 -4.45 -2.85 1.17
C GLU A 118 -3.71 -2.19 2.34
N ALA A 119 -3.66 -0.86 2.33
CA ALA A 119 -2.97 -0.06 3.31
C ALA A 119 -3.97 0.67 4.21
N LYS A 120 -3.91 0.39 5.51
CA LYS A 120 -4.77 0.99 6.54
C LYS A 120 -3.95 1.71 7.59
N VAL A 121 -4.39 2.90 7.94
CA VAL A 121 -3.86 3.69 9.06
C VAL A 121 -4.78 3.49 10.25
N ASP A 122 -6.02 3.97 10.18
CA ASP A 122 -6.97 3.90 11.30
C ASP A 122 -8.26 3.15 10.95
N ALA A 123 -8.53 2.91 9.66
CA ALA A 123 -9.73 2.20 9.24
C ALA A 123 -9.61 0.68 9.48
N ARG A 124 -10.75 0.06 9.81
CA ARG A 124 -10.87 -1.39 9.97
C ARG A 124 -10.93 -2.06 8.61
N LEU A 125 -10.32 -3.24 8.50
CA LEU A 125 -10.55 -4.11 7.35
C LEU A 125 -11.93 -4.76 7.45
N THR A 126 -12.64 -4.80 6.34
CA THR A 126 -13.94 -5.47 6.24
C THR A 126 -13.84 -6.74 5.40
N LEU A 127 -14.72 -7.71 5.66
CA LEU A 127 -14.82 -8.93 4.84
C LEU A 127 -15.18 -8.60 3.39
N GLU A 128 -16.00 -7.57 3.18
CA GLU A 128 -16.39 -7.14 1.84
C GLU A 128 -15.17 -6.74 1.00
N GLN A 129 -14.20 -6.02 1.58
CA GLN A 129 -12.94 -5.68 0.90
C GLN A 129 -12.13 -6.92 0.53
N ILE A 130 -12.03 -7.90 1.45
CA ILE A 130 -11.32 -9.16 1.18
C ILE A 130 -11.99 -9.90 0.01
N LYS A 131 -13.32 -10.01 0.02
CA LYS A 131 -14.10 -10.64 -1.06
C LYS A 131 -13.92 -9.94 -2.40
N LYS A 132 -13.86 -8.60 -2.40
CA LYS A 132 -13.60 -7.80 -3.61
C LYS A 132 -12.25 -8.18 -4.23
N TYR A 133 -11.19 -8.31 -3.44
CA TYR A 133 -9.87 -8.67 -3.96
C TYR A 133 -9.75 -10.11 -4.42
N VAL A 134 -10.41 -11.04 -3.72
CA VAL A 134 -10.51 -12.43 -4.17
C VAL A 134 -11.21 -12.50 -5.53
N THR A 135 -12.38 -11.86 -5.66
CA THR A 135 -13.15 -11.81 -6.91
C THR A 135 -12.35 -11.15 -8.03
N LEU A 136 -11.61 -10.08 -7.70
CA LEU A 136 -10.79 -9.37 -8.67
C LEU A 136 -9.65 -10.24 -9.21
N HIS A 137 -9.03 -11.10 -8.39
CA HIS A 137 -8.04 -12.06 -8.87
C HIS A 137 -8.64 -13.03 -9.88
N THR A 138 -9.80 -13.61 -9.58
CA THR A 138 -10.54 -14.50 -10.49
C THR A 138 -10.87 -13.80 -11.82
N ASP A 139 -11.47 -12.61 -11.76
CA ASP A 139 -11.85 -11.80 -12.93
C ASP A 139 -10.66 -11.48 -13.84
N LEU A 140 -9.47 -11.26 -13.26
CA LEU A 140 -8.26 -10.95 -14.01
C LEU A 140 -7.59 -12.20 -14.58
N ASP A 141 -7.72 -13.34 -13.93
CA ASP A 141 -7.22 -14.61 -14.44
C ASP A 141 -7.98 -15.09 -15.68
N GLU A 142 -9.31 -14.91 -15.68
CA GLU A 142 -10.15 -15.19 -16.86
C GLU A 142 -9.72 -14.37 -18.09
N LYS A 143 -9.16 -13.17 -17.88
CA LYS A 143 -8.74 -12.25 -18.95
C LYS A 143 -7.26 -12.37 -19.33
N GLY A 144 -6.40 -12.72 -18.38
CA GLY A 144 -4.96 -12.56 -18.48
C GLY A 144 -4.14 -13.81 -18.17
N GLY A 145 -4.80 -14.94 -17.92
CA GLY A 145 -4.16 -16.19 -17.51
C GLY A 145 -3.97 -16.30 -16.00
N VAL A 146 -3.87 -17.54 -15.53
CA VAL A 146 -3.79 -17.87 -14.10
C VAL A 146 -2.44 -17.45 -13.51
N LYS A 147 -2.47 -16.82 -12.32
CA LYS A 147 -1.29 -16.38 -11.58
C LYS A 147 -1.35 -16.84 -10.13
N GLN A 148 -0.20 -16.87 -9.45
CA GLN A 148 -0.17 -16.98 -8.01
C GLN A 148 -0.70 -15.69 -7.38
N HIS A 149 -1.75 -15.79 -6.58
CA HIS A 149 -2.44 -14.64 -6.01
C HIS A 149 -1.95 -14.34 -4.60
N TYR A 150 -1.78 -13.05 -4.33
CA TYR A 150 -1.46 -12.54 -3.01
C TYR A 150 -2.41 -11.40 -2.64
N VAL A 151 -2.94 -11.45 -1.42
CA VAL A 151 -3.72 -10.36 -0.82
C VAL A 151 -3.08 -10.00 0.52
N LEU A 152 -2.49 -8.81 0.57
CA LEU A 152 -1.61 -8.37 1.64
C LEU A 152 -2.23 -7.17 2.37
N PHE A 153 -2.06 -7.13 3.69
CA PHE A 153 -2.61 -6.06 4.52
C PHE A 153 -1.52 -5.33 5.29
N LEU A 154 -1.40 -4.02 5.07
CA LEU A 154 -0.44 -3.15 5.73
C LEU A 154 -1.18 -2.24 6.72
N VAL A 155 -1.01 -2.48 8.03
CA VAL A 155 -1.83 -1.85 9.08
C VAL A 155 -1.01 -1.06 10.10
N LYS A 156 -1.62 -0.12 10.84
CA LYS A 156 -0.91 0.71 11.84
C LYS A 156 -0.42 -0.03 13.08
N SER A 157 -1.24 -0.92 13.66
CA SER A 157 -0.90 -1.58 14.94
C SER A 157 -1.15 -3.09 14.90
N ARG A 158 -0.14 -3.85 15.38
CA ARG A 158 0.05 -5.33 15.35
C ARG A 158 -0.27 -5.98 13.99
N SER A 159 0.56 -6.95 13.57
CA SER A 159 0.19 -7.81 12.45
C SER A 159 -1.19 -8.40 12.76
N LEU A 160 -2.22 -8.07 11.99
CA LEU A 160 -3.53 -8.72 12.10
C LEU A 160 -3.27 -10.21 11.92
N ARG A 161 -3.38 -10.98 12.99
CA ARG A 161 -3.31 -12.43 12.84
C ARG A 161 -4.50 -12.84 11.97
N ILE A 162 -4.37 -13.89 11.19
CA ILE A 162 -5.52 -14.49 10.50
C ILE A 162 -6.65 -14.81 11.51
N THR A 163 -6.31 -15.06 12.78
CA THR A 163 -7.27 -15.19 13.88
C THR A 163 -7.96 -13.88 14.26
N ASP A 164 -7.32 -12.73 14.12
CA ASP A 164 -7.91 -11.41 14.40
C ASP A 164 -8.84 -10.98 13.26
N ILE A 165 -8.48 -11.38 12.03
CA ILE A 165 -9.39 -11.36 10.88
C ILE A 165 -10.60 -12.22 11.25
N LYS A 166 -10.43 -13.52 11.54
CA LYS A 166 -11.53 -14.43 11.94
C LYS A 166 -12.37 -13.91 13.13
N GLN A 167 -11.77 -13.42 14.21
CA GLN A 167 -12.45 -12.89 15.40
C GLN A 167 -13.20 -11.58 15.17
N SER A 168 -12.72 -10.71 14.27
CA SER A 168 -13.47 -9.52 13.86
C SER A 168 -14.79 -9.87 13.17
N PHE A 169 -14.96 -11.14 12.76
CA PHE A 169 -16.16 -11.68 12.10
C PHE A 169 -17.00 -12.62 12.98
N ASP A 170 -16.54 -12.94 14.20
CA ASP A 170 -17.32 -13.74 15.17
C ASP A 170 -18.46 -12.92 15.81
N HIS A 171 -18.44 -11.58 15.69
CA HIS A 171 -19.47 -10.69 16.25
C HIS A 171 -20.58 -10.29 15.28
N GLU A 172 -20.46 -10.57 13.98
CA GLU A 172 -21.50 -10.29 12.98
C GLU A 172 -21.74 -11.52 12.10
N SER A 173 -22.57 -12.47 12.54
CA SER A 173 -23.29 -13.49 11.72
C SER A 173 -22.62 -14.09 10.45
N THR A 174 -21.29 -14.11 10.35
CA THR A 174 -20.53 -14.47 9.13
C THR A 174 -19.43 -15.49 9.38
N GLY A 175 -19.35 -16.04 10.61
CA GLY A 175 -18.37 -17.05 11.00
C GLY A 175 -18.30 -18.31 10.12
N SER A 176 -19.33 -18.61 9.33
CA SER A 176 -19.33 -19.71 8.35
C SER A 176 -18.82 -19.34 6.95
N ALA A 177 -18.75 -18.05 6.60
CA ALA A 177 -18.52 -17.60 5.23
C ALA A 177 -17.03 -17.45 4.86
N ILE A 178 -16.14 -17.18 5.83
CA ILE A 178 -14.69 -16.99 5.56
C ILE A 178 -13.93 -18.30 5.49
N PRO A 179 -14.08 -19.25 6.43
CA PRO A 179 -13.55 -20.59 6.24
C PRO A 179 -14.06 -21.16 4.92
N ALA A 180 -15.36 -21.07 4.62
CA ALA A 180 -15.87 -21.47 3.32
C ALA A 180 -15.28 -20.70 2.12
N LEU A 181 -14.90 -19.42 2.24
CA LEU A 181 -14.21 -18.67 1.16
C LEU A 181 -12.73 -19.01 1.02
N LEU A 182 -12.08 -19.38 2.12
CA LEU A 182 -10.69 -19.84 2.15
C LEU A 182 -10.59 -21.31 1.72
N ASP A 183 -11.61 -22.10 2.04
CA ASP A 183 -11.75 -23.53 1.75
C ASP A 183 -12.34 -23.76 0.34
N ALA A 184 -13.29 -22.94 -0.14
CA ALA A 184 -13.84 -23.04 -1.50
C ALA A 184 -12.95 -22.45 -2.59
N ASN A 185 -11.94 -21.65 -2.23
CA ASN A 185 -10.90 -21.20 -3.16
C ASN A 185 -9.69 -22.17 -3.26
N ASP A 186 -9.80 -23.38 -2.69
CA ASP A 186 -8.89 -24.51 -2.89
C ASP A 186 -7.40 -24.12 -2.90
N GLY A 187 -6.99 -23.27 -1.95
CA GLY A 187 -5.57 -22.94 -1.71
C GLY A 187 -4.88 -21.98 -2.70
N GLY A 188 -5.60 -21.33 -3.62
CA GLY A 188 -4.97 -20.49 -4.66
C GLY A 188 -4.45 -19.11 -4.22
N ILE A 189 -4.96 -18.56 -3.11
CA ILE A 189 -4.66 -17.19 -2.67
C ILE A 189 -3.85 -17.20 -1.37
N THR A 190 -2.68 -16.57 -1.42
CA THR A 190 -1.81 -16.36 -0.25
C THR A 190 -2.17 -15.05 0.45
N PHE A 191 -2.56 -15.14 1.71
CA PHE A 191 -2.81 -13.97 2.55
C PHE A 191 -1.61 -13.64 3.42
N GLY A 192 -1.31 -12.34 3.57
CA GLY A 192 -0.24 -11.88 4.44
C GLY A 192 -0.64 -10.57 5.14
N SER A 193 -0.08 -10.32 6.32
CA SER A 193 -0.31 -9.06 7.02
C SER A 193 0.96 -8.58 7.71
N THR A 194 1.15 -7.28 7.72
CA THR A 194 2.23 -6.65 8.48
C THR A 194 1.83 -5.28 9.00
N SER A 195 2.61 -4.77 9.93
CA SER A 195 2.45 -3.41 10.43
C SER A 195 3.32 -2.41 9.66
N TRP A 196 2.92 -1.15 9.57
CA TRP A 196 3.76 -0.05 9.09
C TRP A 196 5.12 0.01 9.78
N SER A 197 5.18 -0.27 11.09
CA SER A 197 6.45 -0.35 11.83
C SER A 197 7.41 -1.39 11.27
N LYS A 198 6.97 -2.63 11.07
CA LYS A 198 7.77 -3.71 10.48
C LYS A 198 8.15 -3.43 9.01
N PHE A 199 7.21 -2.90 8.23
CA PHE A 199 7.47 -2.50 6.84
C PHE A 199 8.55 -1.39 6.78
N GLY A 200 8.42 -0.38 7.64
CA GLY A 200 9.39 0.69 7.78
C GLY A 200 10.76 0.20 8.26
N GLN A 201 10.82 -0.81 9.14
CA GLN A 201 12.09 -1.40 9.53
C GLN A 201 12.81 -2.04 8.32
N THR A 202 12.08 -2.74 7.45
CA THR A 202 12.67 -3.28 6.21
C THR A 202 13.24 -2.18 5.30
N LEU A 203 12.54 -1.06 5.19
CA LEU A 203 13.04 0.11 4.46
C LEU A 203 14.24 0.77 5.15
N GLN A 204 14.26 0.81 6.48
CA GLN A 204 15.39 1.32 7.27
C GLN A 204 16.64 0.45 7.07
N ASP A 205 16.50 -0.87 7.10
CA ASP A 205 17.60 -1.80 6.84
C ASP A 205 18.16 -1.63 5.42
N GLU A 206 17.27 -1.40 4.44
CA GLU A 206 17.66 -1.12 3.06
C GLU A 206 18.38 0.23 2.94
N LEU A 207 17.88 1.28 3.60
CA LEU A 207 18.53 2.59 3.65
C LEU A 207 19.96 2.50 4.19
N GLU A 208 20.16 1.76 5.28
CA GLU A 208 21.49 1.56 5.88
C GLU A 208 22.43 0.77 4.97
N ARG A 209 21.91 -0.22 4.25
CA ARG A 209 22.68 -0.97 3.25
C ARG A 209 23.17 -0.07 2.12
N ARG A 210 22.30 0.82 1.63
CA ARG A 210 22.60 1.74 0.53
C ARG A 210 23.61 2.81 0.92
N ARG A 211 23.50 3.37 2.13
CA ARG A 211 24.45 4.36 2.65
C ARG A 211 25.88 3.85 2.79
N LYS A 212 26.09 2.53 2.87
CA LYS A 212 27.43 1.91 2.91
C LYS A 212 28.08 1.77 1.53
N GLN A 213 27.35 2.05 0.46
CA GLN A 213 27.83 1.91 -0.91
C GLN A 213 28.00 3.30 -1.52
N GLU A 214 29.23 3.65 -1.91
CA GLU A 214 29.54 4.92 -2.58
C GLU A 214 29.17 4.85 -4.07
N ASP A 215 27.90 5.08 -4.37
CA ASP A 215 27.34 5.12 -5.72
C ASP A 215 26.19 6.16 -5.77
N GLU A 216 26.20 7.05 -6.76
CA GLU A 216 25.18 8.09 -6.96
C GLU A 216 23.77 7.51 -7.06
N SER A 217 23.62 6.33 -7.68
CA SER A 217 22.32 5.64 -7.75
C SER A 217 21.79 5.27 -6.36
N ASN A 218 22.69 4.86 -5.47
CA ASN A 218 22.36 4.53 -4.09
C ASN A 218 22.03 5.77 -3.26
N GLU A 219 22.65 6.93 -3.54
CA GLU A 219 22.32 8.20 -2.87
C GLU A 219 20.89 8.65 -3.18
N MET A 220 20.48 8.58 -4.45
CA MET A 220 19.10 8.90 -4.86
C MET A 220 18.09 7.98 -4.17
N LEU A 221 18.35 6.67 -4.16
CA LEU A 221 17.48 5.69 -3.48
C LEU A 221 17.45 5.90 -1.96
N ALA A 222 18.60 6.22 -1.36
CA ALA A 222 18.69 6.51 0.07
C ALA A 222 17.88 7.76 0.44
N THR A 223 17.91 8.79 -0.40
CA THR A 223 17.10 10.01 -0.21
C THR A 223 15.61 9.69 -0.31
N LEU A 224 15.20 9.00 -1.37
CA LEU A 224 13.80 8.60 -1.58
C LEU A 224 13.25 7.77 -0.42
N ILE A 225 13.98 6.74 0.03
CA ILE A 225 13.59 5.89 1.15
C ILE A 225 13.58 6.70 2.45
N GLY A 226 14.59 7.54 2.67
CA GLY A 226 14.71 8.40 3.84
C GLY A 226 13.53 9.37 3.99
N ASP A 227 13.13 10.05 2.91
CA ASP A 227 12.01 10.98 2.89
C ASP A 227 10.68 10.27 3.19
N PHE A 228 10.47 9.08 2.63
CA PHE A 228 9.29 8.27 2.94
C PHE A 228 9.26 7.83 4.41
N LEU A 229 10.39 7.40 4.97
CA LEU A 229 10.51 7.04 6.39
C LEU A 229 10.23 8.25 7.31
N ILE A 230 10.67 9.45 6.94
CA ILE A 230 10.37 10.70 7.66
C ILE A 230 8.86 10.98 7.63
N ASP A 231 8.19 10.80 6.50
CA ASP A 231 6.74 10.97 6.42
C ASP A 231 6.02 9.94 7.30
N LEU A 232 6.42 8.66 7.27
CA LEU A 232 5.86 7.64 8.18
C LEU A 232 6.04 7.98 9.67
N LYS A 233 7.23 8.49 10.06
CA LYS A 233 7.46 9.00 11.44
C LYS A 233 6.54 10.16 11.78
N THR A 234 6.41 11.12 10.86
CA THR A 234 5.55 12.30 11.03
C THR A 234 4.07 11.92 11.23
N ARG A 235 3.65 10.80 10.62
CA ARG A 235 2.29 10.22 10.78
C ARG A 235 2.13 9.37 12.05
N GLY A 236 3.19 9.16 12.82
CA GLY A 236 3.17 8.27 13.98
C GLY A 236 3.02 6.78 13.61
N LEU A 237 3.45 6.40 12.39
CA LEU A 237 3.39 5.01 11.90
C LEU A 237 4.66 4.20 12.21
N LEU A 238 5.74 4.88 12.55
CA LEU A 238 6.98 4.29 13.05
C LEU A 238 7.20 4.74 14.49
N PRO A 239 7.77 3.88 15.36
CA PRO A 239 8.17 4.32 16.69
C PRO A 239 9.20 5.46 16.58
N GLU A 240 9.09 6.45 17.44
CA GLU A 240 10.19 7.38 17.66
C GLU A 240 11.37 6.55 18.17
N GLN A 241 12.46 6.51 17.42
CA GLN A 241 13.71 5.96 17.95
C GLN A 241 14.07 6.81 19.15
N SER A 242 14.10 6.21 20.34
CA SER A 242 14.62 6.88 21.53
C SER A 242 16.03 7.34 21.22
N ALA A 243 16.22 8.66 21.14
CA ALA A 243 17.51 9.31 20.90
C ALA A 243 18.50 8.99 22.02
#